data_AF-A0A2E9CAU9-F1
#
_entry.id   AF-A0A2E9CAU9-F1
#
_cell.length_a   1.000
_cell.length_b   1.000
_cell.length_c   1.000
_cell.angle_alpha   90.00
_cell.angle_beta   90.00
_cell.angle_gamma   90.00
#
_symmetry.space_group_name_H-M   'P 1'
#
loop_
_entity.id
_entity.type
_entity.pdbx_description
1 polymer ?
#
loop_
_entity_poly.entity_id
_entity_poly.type
_entity_poly.pdbx_seq_one_letter_code
_entity_poly.pdbx_strand_id
1 'polypeptide(L)'
;LAGFMSKFLVIAGIVSTSVGELWMNGTVSFSDIHWVWWLALAMFINSAISVFYYLRIGVVMFLDVPEEGRRKPLPYGASIRMAIWICLVATILLGLSGDTLIDMCYRAADSLNLA
;
A
#
# COMPACT_ATOMS: atom_id res chain seq x y z
N LEU A 1 -0.35 1.22 -6.56
CA LEU A 1 -1.53 1.91 -6.01
C LEU A 1 -2.09 1.22 -4.75
N ALA A 2 -2.23 -0.11 -4.75
CA ALA A 2 -2.70 -0.88 -3.59
C ALA A 2 -1.92 -0.60 -2.27
N GLY A 3 -0.61 -0.36 -2.34
CA GLY A 3 0.20 0.00 -1.18
C GLY A 3 -0.15 1.35 -0.53
N PHE A 4 -0.62 2.34 -1.32
CA PHE A 4 -1.12 3.60 -0.76
C PHE A 4 -2.45 3.37 -0.02
N MET A 5 -3.35 2.62 -0.65
CA MET A 5 -4.67 2.32 -0.08
C MET A 5 -4.55 1.54 1.23
N SER A 6 -3.67 0.54 1.29
CA SER A 6 -3.40 -0.24 2.52
C SER A 6 -2.84 0.64 3.64
N LYS A 7 -1.84 1.49 3.36
CA LYS A 7 -1.29 2.42 4.35
C LYS A 7 -2.33 3.45 4.81
N PHE A 8 -3.15 3.96 3.90
CA PHE A 8 -4.23 4.89 4.23
C PHE A 8 -5.31 4.25 5.12
N LEU A 9 -5.71 3.01 4.83
CA LEU A 9 -6.69 2.25 5.62
C LEU A 9 -6.20 2.00 7.05
N VAL A 10 -4.92 1.66 7.21
CA VAL A 10 -4.29 1.50 8.54
C VAL A 10 -4.30 2.81 9.32
N ILE A 11 -3.97 3.93 8.67
CA ILE A 11 -3.96 5.26 9.29
C ILE A 11 -5.38 5.70 9.65
N ALA A 12 -6.37 5.47 8.77
CA ALA A 12 -7.77 5.75 9.04
C ALA A 12 -8.28 4.93 10.25
N GLY A 13 -7.86 3.67 10.37
CA GLY A 13 -8.12 2.84 11.54
C GLY A 13 -7.54 3.43 12.83
N ILE A 14 -6.24 3.75 12.85
CA ILE A 14 -5.56 4.34 14.01
C ILE A 14 -6.19 5.68 14.41
N VAL A 15 -6.49 6.53 13.44
CA VAL A 15 -7.16 7.82 13.68
C VAL A 15 -8.57 7.60 14.25
N SER A 16 -9.35 6.67 13.70
CA SER A 16 -10.70 6.36 14.22
C SER A 16 -10.67 5.82 15.65
N THR A 17 -9.70 4.97 16.01
CA THR A 17 -9.54 4.47 17.38
C THR A 17 -9.14 5.60 18.34
N SER A 18 -8.19 6.45 17.93
CA SER A 18 -7.77 7.60 18.75
C SER A 18 -8.87 8.66 18.94
N VAL A 19 -9.71 8.89 17.93
CA VAL A 19 -10.87 9.80 18.02
C VAL A 19 -12.03 9.15 18.79
N GLY A 20 -12.18 7.82 18.74
CA GLY A 20 -13.15 7.08 19.55
C GLY A 20 -12.87 7.19 21.05
N GLU A 21 -11.60 7.12 21.44
CA GLU A 21 -11.15 7.38 22.82
C GLU A 21 -11.39 8.84 23.25
N LEU A 22 -11.24 9.79 22.32
CA LEU A 22 -11.49 11.23 22.53
C LEU A 22 -12.97 11.53 22.79
N TRP A 23 -13.88 10.85 22.08
CA TRP A 23 -15.33 11.01 22.24
C TRP A 23 -15.85 10.48 23.58
N MET A 24 -15.21 9.44 24.13
CA MET A 24 -15.59 8.86 25.42
C MET A 24 -15.11 9.69 26.62
N ASN A 25 -14.01 10.43 26.50
CA ASN A 25 -13.38 11.15 27.62
C ASN A 25 -13.54 12.67 27.60
N GLY A 26 -14.19 13.27 26.59
CA GLY A 26 -14.68 14.67 26.60
C GLY A 26 -13.63 15.78 26.77
N THR A 27 -12.35 15.45 26.91
CA THR A 27 -11.26 16.38 27.19
C THR A 27 -10.18 16.20 26.13
N VAL A 28 -10.01 17.21 25.27
CA VAL A 28 -9.01 17.20 24.20
C VAL A 28 -7.65 17.57 24.77
N SER A 29 -7.00 16.61 25.41
CA SER A 29 -5.66 16.78 25.94
C SER A 29 -4.64 16.46 24.84
N PHE A 30 -4.02 17.50 24.27
CA PHE A 30 -2.92 17.35 23.29
C PHE A 30 -1.70 16.61 23.86
N SER A 31 -1.64 16.46 25.19
CA SER A 31 -0.62 15.68 25.91
C SER A 31 -0.87 14.16 25.85
N ASP A 32 -2.10 13.71 25.61
CA ASP A 32 -2.48 12.29 25.62
C ASP A 32 -2.55 11.69 24.22
N ILE A 33 -2.11 12.44 23.20
CA ILE A 33 -1.96 11.91 21.85
C ILE A 33 -0.91 10.81 21.91
N HIS A 34 -1.37 9.55 21.84
CA HIS A 34 -0.53 8.37 21.81
C HIS A 34 0.60 8.55 20.78
N TRP A 35 1.84 8.24 21.17
CA TRP A 35 3.04 8.34 20.31
C TRP A 35 2.86 7.74 18.90
N VAL A 36 1.98 6.73 18.80
CA VAL A 36 1.57 6.06 17.55
C VAL A 36 1.00 7.04 16.50
N TRP A 37 0.39 8.15 16.91
CA TRP A 37 -0.14 9.17 15.99
C TRP A 37 0.97 9.78 15.12
N TRP A 38 2.16 10.00 15.70
CA TRP A 38 3.30 10.52 14.94
C TRP A 38 3.85 9.49 13.96
N LEU A 39 3.80 8.20 14.28
CA LEU A 39 4.12 7.12 13.35
C LEU A 39 3.10 7.03 12.21
N ALA A 40 1.81 7.18 12.52
CA ALA A 40 0.75 7.19 11.51
C ALA A 40 0.94 8.36 10.53
N LEU A 41 1.27 9.55 11.04
CA LEU A 41 1.59 10.72 10.22
C LEU A 41 2.85 10.50 9.36
N ALA A 42 3.92 9.94 9.93
CA ALA A 42 5.13 9.61 9.17
C ALA A 42 4.87 8.56 8.06
N MET A 43 4.03 7.55 8.33
CA MET A 43 3.59 6.59 7.32
C MET A 43 2.75 7.24 6.22
N PHE A 44 1.87 8.19 6.57
CA PHE A 44 1.06 8.93 5.62
C PHE A 44 1.94 9.70 4.63
N ILE A 45 2.90 10.46 5.16
CA ILE A 45 3.81 11.27 4.35
C ILE A 45 4.65 10.37 3.42
N ASN A 46 5.21 9.27 3.92
CA ASN A 46 5.98 8.31 3.12
C ASN A 46 5.13 7.73 1.97
N SER A 47 3.86 7.45 2.25
CA SER A 47 2.89 6.96 1.26
C SER A 47 2.57 8.03 0.19
N ALA A 48 2.30 9.27 0.58
CA ALA A 48 2.00 10.36 -0.34
C ALA A 48 3.19 10.67 -1.27
N ILE A 49 4.41 10.69 -0.72
CA ILE A 49 5.65 10.86 -1.51
C ILE A 49 5.77 9.74 -2.53
N SER A 50 5.51 8.48 -2.16
CA SER A 50 5.60 7.34 -3.08
C SER A 50 4.63 7.46 -4.27
N VAL A 51 3.40 7.96 -4.03
CA VAL A 51 2.40 8.16 -5.09
C VAL A 51 2.87 9.21 -6.09
N PHE A 52 3.46 10.32 -5.61
CA PHE A 52 4.02 11.35 -6.49
C PHE A 52 5.09 10.79 -7.42
N TYR A 53 6.05 10.02 -6.90
CA TYR A 53 7.09 9.41 -7.72
C TYR A 53 6.56 8.38 -8.72
N TYR A 54 5.60 7.55 -8.33
CA TYR A 54 5.00 6.57 -9.25
C TYR A 54 4.20 7.22 -10.37
N LEU A 55 3.43 8.27 -10.07
CA LEU A 55 2.71 9.03 -11.10
C LEU A 55 3.69 9.72 -12.05
N ARG A 56 4.77 10.33 -11.53
CA ARG A 56 5.80 10.96 -12.36
C ARG A 56 6.43 9.97 -13.34
N ILE A 57 6.75 8.76 -12.89
CA ILE A 57 7.30 7.72 -13.77
C ILE A 57 6.31 7.35 -14.88
N GLY A 58 5.01 7.25 -14.55
CA GLY A 58 3.96 7.04 -15.55
C GLY A 58 3.88 8.18 -16.57
N VAL A 59 3.92 9.43 -16.11
CA VAL A 59 3.95 10.62 -16.98
C VAL A 59 5.14 10.58 -17.92
N VAL A 60 6.35 10.36 -17.39
CA VAL A 60 7.57 10.28 -18.20
C VAL A 60 7.51 9.12 -19.20
N MET A 61 6.87 8.01 -18.83
CA MET A 61 6.79 6.83 -19.70
C MET A 61 5.78 6.98 -20.85
N PHE A 62 4.67 7.70 -20.64
CA PHE A 62 3.57 7.79 -21.63
C PHE A 62 3.45 9.15 -22.33
N LEU A 63 3.91 10.25 -21.72
CA LEU A 63 3.69 11.62 -22.20
C LEU A 63 4.98 12.29 -22.75
N ASP A 64 6.16 11.82 -22.37
CA ASP A 64 7.41 12.36 -22.90
C ASP A 64 7.78 11.71 -24.23
N VAL A 65 8.20 12.54 -25.20
CA VAL A 65 8.67 12.08 -26.51
C VAL A 65 10.01 11.37 -26.33
N PRO A 66 10.19 10.15 -26.85
CA PRO A 66 11.45 9.43 -26.71
C PRO A 66 12.59 10.20 -27.40
N GLU A 67 13.71 10.39 -26.71
CA GLU A 67 14.93 10.97 -27.29
C GLU A 67 15.32 10.23 -28.59
N GLU A 68 15.63 10.99 -29.63
CA GLU A 68 16.00 10.47 -30.95
C GLU A 68 17.19 9.48 -30.81
N GLY A 69 17.01 8.25 -31.32
CA GLY A 69 18.05 7.21 -31.28
C GLY A 69 18.04 6.26 -30.08
N ARG A 70 17.14 6.43 -29.09
CA ARG A 70 17.04 5.52 -27.93
C ARG A 70 15.94 4.46 -28.02
N ARG A 71 15.24 4.35 -29.16
CA ARG A 71 14.38 3.20 -29.50
C ARG A 71 15.25 1.95 -29.77
N LYS A 72 15.90 1.42 -28.74
CA LYS A 72 16.44 0.06 -28.80
C LYS A 72 15.24 -0.90 -28.72
N PRO A 73 15.13 -1.90 -29.60
CA PRO A 73 14.10 -2.91 -29.48
C PRO A 73 14.23 -3.57 -28.11
N LEU A 74 13.12 -3.66 -27.35
CA LEU A 74 13.14 -4.37 -26.07
C LEU A 74 13.57 -5.82 -26.36
N PRO A 75 14.59 -6.35 -25.66
CA PRO A 75 14.98 -7.75 -25.81
C PRO A 75 13.78 -8.64 -25.48
N TYR A 76 13.39 -9.46 -26.45
CA TYR A 76 12.17 -10.23 -26.39
C TYR A 76 12.38 -11.48 -25.52
N GLY A 77 12.24 -11.32 -24.20
CA GLY A 77 12.21 -12.43 -23.25
C GLY A 77 10.79 -12.93 -23.04
N ALA A 78 10.40 -14.03 -23.69
CA ALA A 78 9.07 -14.64 -23.48
C ALA A 78 8.82 -14.97 -21.98
N SER A 79 9.86 -15.41 -21.28
CA SER A 79 9.84 -15.72 -19.84
C SER A 79 9.46 -14.51 -18.98
N ILE A 80 10.02 -13.33 -19.29
CA ILE A 80 9.75 -12.10 -18.55
C ILE A 80 8.30 -11.65 -18.75
N ARG A 81 7.78 -11.75 -19.98
CA ARG A 81 6.37 -11.41 -20.25
C ARG A 81 5.41 -12.34 -19.51
N MET A 82 5.69 -13.64 -19.48
CA MET A 82 4.89 -14.60 -18.72
C MET A 82 4.92 -14.32 -17.22
N ALA A 83 6.09 -14.00 -16.66
CA ALA A 83 6.22 -13.64 -15.25
C ALA A 83 5.41 -12.37 -14.90
N ILE A 84 5.47 -11.34 -15.77
CA ILE A 84 4.67 -10.11 -15.59
C ILE A 84 3.18 -10.44 -15.61
N TRP A 85 2.73 -11.27 -16.55
CA TRP A 85 1.32 -11.68 -16.64
C TRP A 85 0.86 -12.45 -15.41
N ILE A 86 1.65 -13.41 -14.93
CA ILE A 86 1.34 -14.17 -13.72
C ILE A 86 1.26 -13.24 -12.51
N CYS A 87 2.24 -12.34 -12.34
CA CYS A 87 2.22 -11.37 -11.24
C CYS A 87 1.01 -10.43 -11.32
N LEU A 88 0.62 -9.99 -12.52
CA LEU A 88 -0.53 -9.13 -12.73
C LEU A 88 -1.82 -9.86 -12.37
N VAL A 89 -2.02 -11.08 -12.88
CA VAL A 89 -3.21 -11.89 -12.60
C VAL A 89 -3.28 -12.24 -11.11
N ALA A 90 -2.17 -12.64 -10.50
CA ALA A 90 -2.10 -12.89 -9.07
C ALA A 90 -2.47 -11.63 -8.27
N THR A 91 -1.94 -10.45 -8.62
CA THR A 91 -2.27 -9.19 -7.93
C THR A 91 -3.76 -8.88 -8.01
N ILE A 92 -4.40 -9.13 -9.15
CA ILE A 92 -5.84 -8.91 -9.34
C ILE A 92 -6.66 -9.92 -8.53
N LEU A 93 -6.33 -11.21 -8.61
CA LEU A 93 -7.04 -12.27 -7.89
C LEU A 93 -6.96 -12.03 -6.38
N LEU A 94 -5.75 -11.80 -5.84
CA LEU A 94 -5.53 -11.52 -4.42
C LEU A 94 -6.21 -10.21 -3.99
N GLY A 95 -6.29 -9.22 -4.88
CA GLY A 95 -6.98 -7.97 -4.62
C GLY A 95 -8.51 -8.11 -4.57
N LEU A 96 -9.10 -9.00 -5.37
CA LEU A 96 -10.55 -9.25 -5.39
C LEU A 96 -10.99 -10.22 -4.28
N SER A 97 -10.19 -11.24 -3.97
CA SER A 97 -10.50 -12.26 -2.96
C SER A 97 -9.80 -12.02 -1.61
N GLY A 98 -9.73 -10.76 -1.17
CA GLY A 98 -9.01 -10.38 0.06
C GLY A 98 -9.44 -11.17 1.29
N ASP A 99 -10.74 -11.47 1.44
CA ASP A 99 -11.28 -12.22 2.58
C ASP A 99 -10.66 -13.62 2.74
N THR A 100 -10.48 -14.33 1.63
CA THR A 100 -9.85 -15.67 1.67
C THR A 100 -8.40 -15.59 2.12
N LEU A 101 -7.70 -14.52 1.78
CA LEU A 101 -6.32 -14.29 2.19
C LEU A 101 -6.24 -14.04 3.70
N ILE A 102 -7.16 -13.23 4.22
CA ILE A 102 -7.24 -12.88 5.63
C ILE A 102 -7.56 -14.11 6.48
N ASP A 103 -8.49 -14.98 6.05
CA ASP A 103 -8.80 -16.25 6.73
C ASP A 103 -7.57 -17.17 6.80
N MET A 104 -6.81 -17.29 5.70
CA MET A 104 -5.55 -18.04 5.70
C MET A 104 -4.52 -17.46 6.69
N CYS A 105 -4.40 -16.13 6.76
CA CYS A 105 -3.52 -15.47 7.72
C CYS A 105 -3.96 -15.71 9.17
N TYR A 106 -5.27 -15.68 9.47
CA TYR A 106 -5.78 -15.97 10.81
C TYR A 106 -5.47 -17.40 11.24
N ARG A 107 -5.70 -18.39 10.35
CA ARG A 107 -5.37 -19.79 10.62
C ARG A 107 -3.87 -20.00 10.88
N ALA A 108 -3.01 -19.32 10.13
CA ALA A 108 -1.57 -19.36 10.34
C ALA A 108 -1.15 -18.72 11.68
N ALA A 109 -1.73 -17.58 12.05
CA ALA A 109 -1.46 -16.92 13.32
C ALA A 109 -1.90 -17.78 14.51
N ASP A 110 -3.06 -18.44 14.40
CA ASP A 110 -3.58 -19.35 15.43
C ASP A 110 -2.66 -20.56 15.61
N SER A 111 -2.13 -21.11 14.51
CA SER A 111 -1.16 -22.21 14.56
C SER A 111 0.17 -21.83 15.22
N LEU A 112 0.57 -20.55 15.14
CA LEU A 112 1.79 -20.05 15.77
C LEU A 112 1.61 -19.82 17.29
N ASN A 113 0.39 -19.51 17.72
CA ASN A 113 0.07 -19.30 19.14
C ASN A 113 -0.12 -20.63 19.90
N LEU A 114 -0.27 -21.74 19.16
CA LEU A 114 -0.36 -23.11 19.68
C LEU A 114 1.00 -23.85 19.68
N ALA A 115 2.07 -23.20 19.20
CA ALA A 115 3.45 -23.71 19.20
C ALA A 115 4.29 -23.04 20.29
#